data_AF-A0A946EFU5-F1
#
_entry.id   AF-A0A946EFU5-F1
#
_cell.length_a   1.000
_cell.length_b   1.000
_cell.length_c   1.000
_cell.angle_alpha   90.00
_cell.angle_beta   90.00
_cell.angle_gamma   90.00
#
_symmetry.space_group_name_H-M   'P 1'
#
loop_
_entity.id
_entity.type
_entity.pdbx_description
1 polymer ?
#
loop_
_entity_poly.entity_id
_entity_poly.type
_entity_poly.pdbx_seq_one_letter_code
_entity_poly.pdbx_strand_id
1 'polypeptide(L)'
;MEQTLKRVWFYSMALCVLATCSLWSLNIFIGDMVFAEDQGFNWYYWKRTDPDFWSRASMWGAYVLHQLFIWGVIAWAQKNRDKLRKRNKLHGINVIALAGTAFFVVLHYAQTAVFYDGLGQDLPVISSQMSVIFLLVIVLLLEAPRRGLFWGAGKSWFSRIRPILIRYHGYYFA
;
A
#
# COMPACT_ATOMS: atom_id res chain seq x y z
N MET A 1 25.05 -13.54 11.93
CA MET A 1 23.61 -13.44 11.59
C MET A 1 22.89 -12.42 12.48
N GLU A 2 23.01 -12.52 13.80
CA GLU A 2 22.36 -11.60 14.75
C GLU A 2 22.78 -10.12 14.58
N GLN A 3 24.08 -9.85 14.38
CA GLN A 3 24.58 -8.49 14.15
C GLN A 3 24.06 -7.86 12.84
N THR A 4 23.98 -8.65 11.77
CA THR A 4 23.43 -8.20 10.49
C THR A 4 21.95 -7.85 10.63
N LEU A 5 21.17 -8.68 11.35
CA LEU A 5 19.77 -8.43 11.63
C LEU A 5 19.58 -7.14 12.44
N LYS A 6 20.38 -6.95 13.50
CA LYS A 6 20.38 -5.73 14.31
C LYS A 6 20.65 -4.48 13.46
N ARG A 7 21.63 -4.54 12.55
CA ARG A 7 21.95 -3.43 11.63
C ARG A 7 20.79 -3.15 10.67
N VAL A 8 20.23 -4.16 10.03
CA VAL A 8 19.09 -4.01 9.11
C VAL A 8 17.90 -3.40 9.86
N TRP A 9 17.58 -3.89 11.06
CA TRP A 9 16.51 -3.35 11.87
C TRP A 9 16.73 -1.86 12.19
N PHE A 10 17.94 -1.48 12.60
CA PHE A 10 18.27 -0.09 12.90
C PHE A 10 18.20 0.80 11.66
N TYR A 11 18.71 0.33 10.51
CA TYR A 11 18.60 1.06 9.24
C TYR A 11 17.15 1.25 8.79
N SER A 12 16.31 0.22 8.93
CA SER A 12 14.88 0.33 8.63
C SER A 12 14.19 1.34 9.55
N MET A 13 14.53 1.34 10.84
CA MET A 13 13.98 2.30 11.81
C MET A 13 14.42 3.73 11.48
N ALA A 14 15.72 3.93 11.23
CA ALA A 14 16.27 5.22 10.83
C ALA A 14 15.63 5.73 9.54
N LEU A 15 15.47 4.87 8.53
CA LEU A 15 14.80 5.22 7.28
C LEU A 15 13.33 5.63 7.51
N CYS A 16 12.60 4.92 8.38
CA CYS A 16 11.23 5.26 8.74
C CYS A 16 11.13 6.64 9.41
N VAL A 17 12.01 6.91 10.37
CA VAL A 17 12.08 8.22 11.04
C VAL A 17 12.42 9.31 10.03
N LEU A 18 13.44 9.09 9.19
CA LEU A 18 13.82 10.05 8.14
C LEU A 18 12.67 10.32 7.16
N ALA A 19 11.98 9.29 6.68
CA ALA A 19 10.82 9.43 5.81
C ALA A 19 9.69 10.22 6.49
N THR A 20 9.41 9.95 7.76
CA THR A 20 8.40 10.68 8.56
C THR A 20 8.79 12.14 8.74
N CYS A 21 10.03 12.42 9.14
CA CYS A 21 10.53 13.78 9.27
C CYS A 21 10.55 14.52 7.93
N SER A 22 10.81 13.82 6.83
CA SER A 22 10.83 14.44 5.50
C SER A 22 9.51 15.11 5.14
N LEU A 23 8.37 14.59 5.62
CA LEU A 23 7.03 15.17 5.39
C LEU A 23 6.93 16.63 5.82
N TRP A 24 7.73 17.07 6.81
CA TRP A 24 7.76 18.48 7.22
C TRP A 24 8.22 19.40 6.09
N SER A 25 9.07 18.91 5.17
CA SER A 25 9.49 19.69 4.00
C SER A 25 8.35 19.92 3.00
N LEU A 26 7.27 19.13 3.04
CA LEU A 26 6.09 19.41 2.21
C LEU A 26 5.42 20.72 2.61
N ASN A 27 5.55 21.17 3.87
CA ASN A 27 4.96 22.43 4.32
C ASN A 27 5.39 23.63 3.47
N ILE A 28 6.59 23.60 2.88
CA ILE A 28 7.08 24.63 1.96
C ILE A 28 6.16 24.80 0.74
N PHE A 29 5.49 23.72 0.31
CA PHE A 29 4.67 23.70 -0.89
C PHE A 29 3.17 23.77 -0.60
N ILE A 30 2.72 23.19 0.52
CA ILE A 30 1.29 23.02 0.83
C ILE A 30 0.88 23.70 2.14
N GLY A 31 1.75 24.49 2.78
CA GLY A 31 1.50 25.10 4.08
C GLY A 31 0.38 26.15 4.08
N ASP A 32 0.18 26.84 2.96
CA ASP A 32 -0.82 27.90 2.80
C ASP A 32 -2.17 27.40 2.25
N MET A 33 -2.39 26.08 2.25
CA MET A 33 -3.64 25.46 1.80
C MET A 33 -4.83 25.94 2.63
N VAL A 34 -5.87 26.40 1.93
CA VAL A 34 -7.16 26.75 2.55
C VAL A 34 -8.17 25.65 2.21
N PHE A 35 -8.69 25.01 3.24
CA PHE A 35 -9.71 23.96 3.12
C PHE A 35 -11.12 24.54 3.14
N ALA A 36 -12.04 23.86 2.47
CA ALA A 36 -13.46 24.19 2.52
C ALA A 36 -14.05 23.87 3.90
N GLU A 37 -15.20 24.46 4.19
CA GLU A 37 -15.94 24.18 5.41
C GLU A 37 -16.30 22.69 5.52
N ASP A 38 -16.22 22.15 6.72
CA ASP A 38 -16.62 20.77 7.00
C ASP A 38 -18.14 20.59 6.78
N GLN A 39 -18.50 19.58 5.98
CA GLN A 39 -19.89 19.25 5.65
C GLN A 39 -20.42 18.04 6.44
N GLY A 40 -19.68 17.54 7.43
CA GLY A 40 -20.11 16.48 8.34
C GLY A 40 -19.55 15.10 8.02
N PHE A 41 -20.20 14.04 8.53
CA PHE A 41 -19.54 12.74 8.76
C PHE A 41 -18.93 12.03 7.54
N ASN A 42 -19.40 12.31 6.32
CA ASN A 42 -18.89 11.69 5.08
C ASN A 42 -18.08 12.68 4.22
N TRP A 43 -17.83 13.88 4.73
CA TRP A 43 -17.03 14.89 4.06
C TRP A 43 -15.55 14.67 4.33
N TYR A 44 -14.75 14.60 3.28
CA TYR A 44 -13.31 14.63 3.43
C TYR A 44 -12.83 16.07 3.53
N TYR A 45 -12.54 16.52 4.75
CA TYR A 45 -12.13 17.90 5.04
C TYR A 45 -10.82 18.30 4.36
N TRP A 46 -9.85 17.39 4.28
CA TRP A 46 -8.48 17.65 3.83
C TRP A 46 -8.29 17.68 2.31
N LYS A 47 -9.38 17.76 1.54
CA LYS A 47 -9.29 17.77 0.09
C LYS A 47 -8.95 19.15 -0.44
N ARG A 48 -8.19 19.18 -1.54
CA ARG A 48 -7.92 20.40 -2.30
C ARG A 48 -9.22 21.10 -2.72
N THR A 49 -9.24 22.44 -2.68
CA THR A 49 -10.45 23.24 -3.00
C THR A 49 -10.57 23.63 -4.46
N ASP A 50 -9.46 23.60 -5.21
CA ASP A 50 -9.34 23.94 -6.63
C ASP A 50 -8.85 22.73 -7.47
N PRO A 51 -9.62 21.64 -7.56
CA PRO A 51 -9.20 20.48 -8.33
C PRO A 51 -9.18 20.77 -9.84
N ASP A 52 -8.10 20.40 -10.51
CA ASP A 52 -7.96 20.52 -11.96
C ASP A 52 -7.78 19.15 -12.63
N PHE A 53 -7.69 19.16 -13.96
CA PHE A 53 -7.47 17.94 -14.74
C PHE A 53 -6.13 17.27 -14.41
N TRP A 54 -5.05 18.03 -14.22
CA TRP A 54 -3.70 17.50 -14.07
C TRP A 54 -3.46 16.89 -12.69
N SER A 55 -4.05 17.47 -11.64
CA SER A 55 -3.99 16.92 -10.28
C SER A 55 -4.63 15.54 -10.21
N ARG A 56 -5.78 15.35 -10.87
CA ARG A 56 -6.49 14.07 -10.93
C ARG A 56 -5.82 13.10 -11.89
N ALA A 57 -5.52 13.53 -13.11
CA ALA A 57 -4.93 12.67 -14.13
C ALA A 57 -3.54 12.16 -13.73
N SER A 58 -2.72 12.99 -13.09
CA SER A 58 -1.40 12.55 -12.62
C SER A 58 -1.51 11.51 -11.53
N MET A 59 -2.39 11.70 -10.54
CA MET A 59 -2.54 10.76 -9.42
C MET A 59 -3.18 9.45 -9.87
N TRP A 60 -4.25 9.48 -10.66
CA TRP A 60 -4.84 8.27 -11.24
C TRP A 60 -3.87 7.54 -12.17
N GLY A 61 -3.13 8.30 -13.00
CA GLY A 61 -2.10 7.74 -13.87
C GLY A 61 -1.03 7.00 -13.07
N ALA A 62 -0.49 7.63 -12.03
CA ALA A 62 0.50 7.01 -11.15
C ALA A 62 -0.08 5.78 -10.42
N TYR A 63 -1.32 5.85 -9.92
CA TYR A 63 -2.01 4.73 -9.30
C TYR A 63 -2.14 3.53 -10.26
N VAL A 64 -2.66 3.75 -11.46
CA VAL A 64 -2.83 2.67 -12.47
C VAL A 64 -1.47 2.10 -12.88
N LEU A 65 -0.48 2.95 -13.10
CA LEU A 65 0.87 2.50 -13.46
C LEU A 65 1.51 1.65 -12.34
N HIS A 66 1.39 2.06 -11.08
CA HIS A 66 1.86 1.28 -9.94
C HIS A 66 1.13 -0.06 -9.84
N GLN A 67 -0.19 -0.04 -9.99
CA GLN A 67 -1.04 -1.21 -9.93
C GLN A 67 -0.64 -2.24 -11.01
N LEU A 68 -0.54 -1.80 -12.26
CA LEU A 68 -0.13 -2.65 -13.39
C LEU A 68 1.31 -3.15 -13.22
N PHE A 69 2.21 -2.32 -12.69
CA PHE A 69 3.58 -2.70 -12.39
C PHE A 69 3.62 -3.86 -11.39
N ILE A 70 2.97 -3.73 -10.23
CA ILE A 70 2.96 -4.79 -9.22
C ILE A 70 2.22 -6.04 -9.71
N TRP A 71 1.09 -5.88 -10.42
CA TRP A 71 0.41 -7.02 -11.04
C TRP A 71 1.31 -7.76 -12.01
N GLY A 72 2.08 -7.04 -12.84
CA GLY A 72 3.07 -7.62 -13.74
C GLY A 72 4.15 -8.39 -13.00
N VAL A 73 4.68 -7.83 -11.91
CA VAL A 73 5.65 -8.49 -11.04
C VAL A 73 5.08 -9.78 -10.43
N ILE A 74 3.86 -9.74 -9.89
CA ILE A 74 3.20 -10.92 -9.29
C ILE A 74 2.93 -11.97 -10.35
N ALA A 75 2.36 -11.59 -11.50
CA ALA A 75 2.06 -12.52 -12.60
C ALA A 75 3.33 -13.20 -13.11
N TRP A 76 4.42 -12.44 -13.29
CA TRP A 76 5.71 -12.99 -13.67
C TRP A 76 6.25 -13.95 -12.60
N ALA A 77 6.19 -13.59 -11.32
CA ALA A 77 6.66 -14.42 -10.22
C ALA A 77 5.88 -15.73 -10.08
N GLN A 78 4.56 -15.67 -10.31
CA GLN A 78 3.69 -16.86 -10.32
C GLN A 78 4.04 -17.80 -11.48
N LYS A 79 4.28 -17.27 -12.69
CA LYS A 79 4.69 -18.06 -13.86
C LYS A 79 6.10 -18.65 -13.73
N ASN A 80 6.99 -17.98 -13.01
CA ASN A 80 8.39 -18.38 -12.83
C ASN A 80 8.69 -18.97 -11.45
N ARG A 81 7.69 -19.55 -10.78
CA ARG A 81 7.80 -20.00 -9.37
C ARG A 81 8.97 -20.95 -9.11
N ASP A 82 9.32 -21.80 -10.06
CA ASP A 82 10.43 -22.75 -9.91
C ASP A 82 11.79 -22.04 -9.80
N LYS A 83 11.97 -20.91 -10.50
CA LYS A 83 13.17 -20.06 -10.41
C LYS A 83 13.28 -19.38 -9.04
N LEU A 84 12.14 -19.21 -8.36
CA LEU A 84 12.03 -18.52 -7.07
C LEU A 84 11.97 -19.49 -5.87
N ARG A 85 12.22 -20.79 -6.08
CA ARG A 85 12.08 -21.82 -5.03
C ARG A 85 13.04 -21.64 -3.85
N LYS A 86 14.22 -21.06 -4.08
CA LYS A 86 15.23 -20.82 -3.04
C LYS A 86 14.78 -19.66 -2.14
N ARG A 87 14.27 -19.97 -0.95
CA ARG A 87 13.74 -18.98 0.01
C ARG A 87 14.81 -18.28 0.85
N ASN A 88 16.04 -18.76 0.83
CA ASN A 88 17.17 -18.21 1.60
C ASN A 88 17.92 -17.09 0.85
N LYS A 89 17.44 -16.68 -0.33
CA LYS A 89 18.07 -15.65 -1.15
C LYS A 89 17.02 -14.63 -1.62
N LEU A 90 17.41 -13.36 -1.61
CA LEU A 90 16.65 -12.30 -2.27
C LEU A 90 16.79 -12.46 -3.79
N HIS A 91 15.68 -12.66 -4.48
CA HIS A 91 15.67 -12.76 -5.94
C HIS A 91 15.66 -11.37 -6.57
N GLY A 92 16.19 -11.25 -7.79
CA GLY A 92 16.18 -9.98 -8.52
C GLY A 92 14.77 -9.39 -8.67
N ILE A 93 13.76 -10.25 -8.85
CA ILE A 93 12.36 -9.81 -8.90
C ILE A 93 11.89 -9.14 -7.61
N ASN A 94 12.40 -9.55 -6.44
CA ASN A 94 12.08 -8.90 -5.17
C ASN A 94 12.68 -7.50 -5.11
N VAL A 95 13.91 -7.33 -5.64
CA VAL A 95 14.55 -6.01 -5.74
C VAL A 95 13.79 -5.11 -6.70
N ILE A 96 13.34 -5.66 -7.85
CA ILE A 96 12.49 -4.92 -8.80
C ILE A 96 11.20 -4.46 -8.11
N ALA A 97 10.52 -5.36 -7.39
CA ALA A 97 9.30 -5.02 -6.65
C ALA A 97 9.55 -3.87 -5.64
N LEU A 98 10.59 -4.02 -4.80
CA LEU A 98 10.93 -3.03 -3.78
C LEU A 98 11.34 -1.68 -4.39
N ALA A 99 12.20 -1.69 -5.40
CA ALA A 99 12.69 -0.47 -6.05
C ALA A 99 11.57 0.24 -6.82
N GLY A 100 10.71 -0.51 -7.51
CA GLY A 100 9.54 0.04 -8.20
C GLY A 100 8.55 0.67 -7.23
N THR A 101 8.19 -0.03 -6.14
CA THR A 101 7.33 0.56 -5.09
C THR A 101 7.98 1.80 -4.47
N ALA A 102 9.28 1.77 -4.17
CA ALA A 102 9.99 2.94 -3.65
C ALA A 102 9.96 4.12 -4.63
N PHE A 103 10.10 3.88 -5.94
CA PHE A 103 9.94 4.90 -6.96
C PHE A 103 8.53 5.53 -6.92
N PHE A 104 7.47 4.72 -6.84
CA PHE A 104 6.11 5.24 -6.77
C PHE A 104 5.82 5.99 -5.46
N VAL A 105 6.45 5.61 -4.35
CA VAL A 105 6.39 6.38 -3.09
C VAL A 105 7.01 7.76 -3.26
N VAL A 106 8.19 7.85 -3.88
CA VAL A 106 8.86 9.14 -4.14
C VAL A 106 8.07 9.97 -5.15
N LEU A 107 7.53 9.34 -6.19
CA LEU A 107 6.65 10.00 -7.16
C LEU A 107 5.41 10.56 -6.45
N HIS A 108 4.74 9.76 -5.63
CA HIS A 108 3.57 10.21 -4.86
C HIS A 108 3.93 11.37 -3.92
N TYR A 109 5.07 11.32 -3.25
CA TYR A 109 5.57 12.42 -2.43
C TYR A 109 5.73 13.72 -3.25
N ALA A 110 6.35 13.64 -4.43
CA ALA A 110 6.48 14.79 -5.32
C ALA A 110 5.13 15.29 -5.85
N GLN A 111 4.20 14.39 -6.17
CA GLN A 111 2.84 14.75 -6.57
C GLN A 111 2.08 15.43 -5.43
N THR A 112 2.28 15.03 -4.17
CA THR A 112 1.68 15.71 -3.02
C THR A 112 2.23 17.13 -2.87
N ALA A 113 3.52 17.33 -3.11
CA ALA A 113 4.11 18.67 -3.10
C ALA A 113 3.53 19.59 -4.20
N VAL A 114 3.26 19.06 -5.40
CA VAL A 114 2.80 19.87 -6.54
C VAL A 114 1.27 20.01 -6.60
N PHE A 115 0.57 18.89 -6.45
CA PHE A 115 -0.87 18.80 -6.70
C PHE A 115 -1.70 18.70 -5.44
N TYR A 116 -1.15 18.16 -4.35
CA TYR A 116 -1.83 17.88 -3.09
C TYR A 116 -3.19 17.18 -3.21
N ASP A 117 -3.24 15.94 -2.74
CA ASP A 117 -4.49 15.19 -2.58
C ASP A 117 -5.45 15.20 -3.81
N GLY A 118 -4.90 14.89 -4.99
CA GLY A 118 -5.69 14.88 -6.24
C GLY A 118 -6.76 13.78 -6.30
N LEU A 119 -6.60 12.67 -5.57
CA LEU A 119 -7.57 11.56 -5.53
C LEU A 119 -8.69 11.76 -4.51
N GLY A 120 -8.48 12.58 -3.47
CA GLY A 120 -9.50 12.87 -2.45
C GLY A 120 -10.78 13.49 -3.02
N GLN A 121 -10.73 13.97 -4.27
CA GLN A 121 -11.87 14.49 -5.02
C GLN A 121 -12.82 13.40 -5.52
N ASP A 122 -12.27 12.24 -5.85
CA ASP A 122 -12.98 11.18 -6.60
C ASP A 122 -13.44 10.02 -5.71
N LEU A 123 -12.99 10.00 -4.45
CA LEU A 123 -13.20 8.88 -3.55
C LEU A 123 -13.95 9.31 -2.29
N PRO A 124 -15.04 8.61 -1.91
CA PRO A 124 -15.68 8.85 -0.63
C PRO A 124 -14.76 8.41 0.52
N VAL A 125 -14.84 9.07 1.67
CA VAL A 125 -14.01 8.78 2.86
C VAL A 125 -14.07 7.30 3.25
N ILE A 126 -15.26 6.70 3.14
CA ILE A 126 -15.52 5.29 3.49
C ILE A 126 -14.68 4.28 2.67
N SER A 127 -14.18 4.67 1.49
CA SER A 127 -13.31 3.80 0.67
C SER A 127 -12.05 3.37 1.43
N SER A 128 -11.48 4.26 2.24
CA SER A 128 -10.35 3.97 3.11
C SER A 128 -10.70 2.92 4.18
N GLN A 129 -11.86 3.08 4.82
CA GLN A 129 -12.36 2.16 5.85
C GLN A 129 -12.65 0.76 5.26
N MET A 130 -13.26 0.70 4.09
CA MET A 130 -13.51 -0.56 3.40
C MET A 130 -12.21 -1.30 3.09
N SER A 131 -11.15 -0.59 2.65
CA SER A 131 -9.85 -1.20 2.38
C SER A 131 -9.25 -1.88 3.61
N VAL A 132 -9.34 -1.25 4.78
CA VAL A 132 -8.90 -1.84 6.06
C VAL A 132 -9.75 -3.04 6.44
N ILE A 133 -11.08 -2.94 6.33
CA ILE A 133 -11.99 -4.05 6.62
C ILE A 133 -11.66 -5.25 5.73
N PHE A 134 -11.47 -5.04 4.42
CA PHE A 134 -11.12 -6.11 3.49
C PHE A 134 -9.77 -6.74 3.83
N LEU A 135 -8.75 -5.95 4.15
CA LEU A 135 -7.46 -6.46 4.60
C LEU A 135 -7.63 -7.36 5.84
N LEU A 136 -8.32 -6.87 6.87
CA LEU A 136 -8.54 -7.61 8.11
C LEU A 136 -9.33 -8.90 7.87
N VAL A 137 -10.41 -8.85 7.09
CA VAL A 137 -11.22 -10.02 6.76
C VAL A 137 -10.39 -11.05 6.00
N ILE A 138 -9.67 -10.66 4.94
CA ILE A 138 -8.83 -11.59 4.17
C ILE A 138 -7.74 -12.21 5.05
N VAL A 139 -7.08 -11.42 5.91
CA VAL A 139 -6.06 -11.94 6.86
C VAL A 139 -6.69 -12.92 7.85
N LEU A 140 -7.86 -12.62 8.40
CA LEU A 140 -8.60 -13.54 9.27
C LEU A 140 -8.92 -14.86 8.55
N LEU A 141 -9.41 -14.81 7.31
CA LEU A 141 -9.70 -16.00 6.51
C LEU A 141 -8.43 -16.83 6.22
N LEU A 142 -7.29 -16.18 6.00
CA LEU A 142 -5.99 -16.83 5.75
C LEU A 142 -5.38 -17.48 6.99
N GLU A 143 -5.56 -16.85 8.17
CA GLU A 143 -5.04 -17.32 9.45
C GLU A 143 -5.98 -18.26 10.19
N ALA A 144 -7.30 -18.22 9.94
CA ALA A 144 -8.30 -19.05 10.62
C ALA A 144 -7.98 -20.56 10.56
N PRO A 145 -7.54 -21.16 9.44
CA PRO A 145 -7.17 -22.58 9.44
C PRO A 145 -5.98 -22.94 10.31
N ARG A 146 -5.12 -21.97 10.65
CA ARG A 146 -4.00 -22.16 11.58
C ARG A 146 -4.40 -21.91 13.03
N ARG A 147 -5.18 -20.86 13.29
CA ARG A 147 -5.39 -20.31 14.64
C ARG A 147 -6.81 -20.47 15.19
N GLY A 148 -7.80 -20.72 14.33
CA GLY A 148 -9.23 -20.61 14.65
C GLY A 148 -9.71 -19.15 14.62
N LEU A 149 -11.02 -18.93 14.43
CA LEU A 149 -11.66 -17.62 14.35
C LEU A 149 -12.23 -17.16 15.70
N PHE A 150 -12.80 -18.10 16.46
CA PHE A 150 -13.43 -17.81 17.76
C PHE A 150 -12.83 -18.75 18.80
N TRP A 151 -11.90 -18.26 19.64
CA TRP A 151 -11.24 -19.04 20.70
C TRP A 151 -10.69 -20.40 20.20
N GLY A 152 -10.10 -20.43 18.99
CA GLY A 152 -9.56 -21.65 18.40
C GLY A 152 -10.56 -22.50 17.61
N ALA A 153 -11.86 -22.20 17.65
CA ALA A 153 -12.89 -22.84 16.83
C ALA A 153 -12.91 -22.30 15.39
N GLY A 154 -13.54 -23.03 14.46
CA GLY A 154 -13.73 -22.59 13.06
C GLY A 154 -12.54 -22.78 12.12
N LYS A 155 -11.54 -23.60 12.49
CA LYS A 155 -10.34 -23.86 11.67
C LYS A 155 -10.66 -24.43 10.29
N SER A 156 -11.67 -25.29 10.18
CA SER A 156 -12.02 -25.92 8.89
C SER A 156 -12.88 -25.05 7.98
N TRP A 157 -13.59 -24.04 8.52
CA TRP A 157 -14.62 -23.28 7.81
C TRP A 157 -14.10 -22.62 6.52
N PHE A 158 -12.88 -22.10 6.56
CA PHE A 158 -12.26 -21.39 5.43
C PHE A 158 -11.06 -22.14 4.84
N SER A 159 -10.87 -23.41 5.21
CA SER A 159 -9.75 -24.23 4.73
C SER A 159 -9.72 -24.38 3.20
N ARG A 160 -10.90 -24.46 2.56
CA ARG A 160 -11.06 -24.62 1.11
C ARG A 160 -10.75 -23.35 0.31
N ILE A 161 -11.03 -22.17 0.86
CA ILE A 161 -10.79 -20.89 0.18
C ILE A 161 -9.36 -20.38 0.38
N ARG A 162 -8.68 -20.80 1.46
CA ARG A 162 -7.32 -20.38 1.78
C ARG A 162 -6.31 -20.48 0.62
N PRO A 163 -6.25 -21.57 -0.17
CA PRO A 163 -5.30 -21.64 -1.30
C PRO A 163 -5.54 -20.55 -2.36
N ILE A 164 -6.81 -20.22 -2.62
CA ILE A 164 -7.21 -19.16 -3.57
C ILE A 164 -6.75 -17.80 -3.03
N LEU A 165 -7.05 -17.52 -1.76
CA LEU A 165 -6.63 -16.27 -1.12
C LEU A 165 -5.10 -16.12 -1.11
N ILE A 166 -4.34 -17.17 -0.77
CA ILE A 166 -2.87 -17.12 -0.82
C ILE A 166 -2.38 -16.81 -2.23
N ARG A 167 -3.03 -17.35 -3.26
CA ARG A 167 -2.64 -17.15 -4.64
C ARG A 167 -2.94 -15.74 -5.14
N TYR A 168 -4.06 -15.13 -4.72
CA TYR A 168 -4.56 -13.91 -5.36
C TYR A 168 -4.63 -12.67 -4.47
N HIS A 169 -4.52 -12.79 -3.14
CA HIS A 169 -4.58 -11.63 -2.24
C HIS A 169 -3.59 -10.52 -2.63
N GLY A 170 -2.41 -10.91 -3.13
CA GLY A 170 -1.38 -9.96 -3.57
C GLY A 170 -1.84 -9.03 -4.70
N TYR A 171 -2.77 -9.43 -5.57
CA TYR A 171 -3.30 -8.53 -6.61
C TYR A 171 -4.27 -7.49 -6.06
N TYR A 172 -4.97 -7.82 -4.97
CA TYR A 172 -5.91 -6.88 -4.33
C TYR A 172 -5.20 -5.90 -3.39
N PHE A 173 -4.12 -6.32 -2.72
CA PHE A 173 -3.32 -5.47 -1.84
C PHE A 173 -2.18 -4.71 -2.53
N ALA A 174 -2.03 -4.89 -3.84
CA ALA A 174 -0.99 -4.26 -4.66
C ALA A 174 -1.28 -2.79 -4.91
#